data_AF-A0ABD1JYP8-F1
#
_entry.id   AF-A0ABD1JYP8-F1
#
_cell.length_a   1.000
_cell.length_b   1.000
_cell.length_c   1.000
_cell.angle_alpha   90.00
_cell.angle_beta   90.00
_cell.angle_gamma   90.00
#
_symmetry.space_group_name_H-M   'P 1'
#
loop_
_entity.id
_entity.type
_entity.pdbx_description
1 polymer ?
#
loop_
_entity_poly.entity_id
_entity_poly.type
_entity_poly.pdbx_seq_one_letter_code
_entity_poly.pdbx_strand_id
1 'polypeptide(L)'
;MNEVRESLTFLEKKCRRFKQQQFIFISALERAKEQAQERTQPVRTVTQVQKYMTQHCNSATDRTILAFFLEIVSDLNKVLRLVKSCCPSTDALATCNVLLHPESDISQLRAQYPHDEILRLSCETRNYYGGVVSLVPLALDLLSSASPPEGTPSLSLVPTAVPTATAPAPIPAPTPTPAPTLGPSPEKRPTPPRSACSHGTSKKPAGDRRAQSARISRKARPTCTAAWQAGRPAWRPPGNTTNKPSAY
;
A
#
# COMPACT_ATOMS: atom_id res chain seq x y z
N MET A 1 8.90 33.87 4.09
CA MET A 1 9.18 32.93 5.21
C MET A 1 7.92 32.54 6.00
N ASN A 2 7.22 33.44 6.71
CA ASN A 2 6.02 33.06 7.50
C ASN A 2 4.94 32.34 6.67
N GLU A 3 4.59 32.88 5.50
CA GLU A 3 3.64 32.26 4.55
C GLU A 3 4.04 30.84 4.11
N VAL A 4 5.34 30.59 3.90
CA VAL A 4 5.87 29.26 3.57
C VAL A 4 5.63 28.30 4.73
N ARG A 5 5.94 28.72 5.96
CA ARG A 5 5.76 27.92 7.19
C ARG A 5 4.28 27.60 7.43
N GLU A 6 3.39 28.59 7.32
CA GLU A 6 1.95 28.40 7.48
C GLU A 6 1.37 27.45 6.43
N SER A 7 1.78 27.61 5.17
CA SER A 7 1.37 26.73 4.07
C SER A 7 1.88 25.30 4.27
N LEU A 8 3.11 25.13 4.74
CA LEU A 8 3.69 23.82 5.06
C LEU A 8 2.94 23.15 6.22
N THR A 9 2.70 23.84 7.33
CA THR A 9 1.91 23.31 8.46
C THR A 9 0.45 22.99 8.09
N PHE A 10 -0.16 23.75 7.19
CA PHE A 10 -1.47 23.41 6.62
C PHE A 10 -1.41 22.12 5.79
N LEU A 11 -0.39 22.00 4.95
CA LEU A 11 -0.18 20.84 4.08
C LEU A 11 0.12 19.56 4.87
N GLU A 12 0.95 19.62 5.90
CA GLU A 12 1.19 18.51 6.85
C GLU A 12 -0.12 17.97 7.44
N LYS A 13 -1.05 18.86 7.83
CA LYS A 13 -2.36 18.48 8.35
C LYS A 13 -3.21 17.77 7.29
N LYS A 14 -3.15 18.20 6.02
CA LYS A 14 -3.82 17.51 4.90
C LYS A 14 -3.18 16.16 4.60
N CYS A 15 -1.86 16.08 4.53
CA CYS A 15 -1.12 14.83 4.33
C CYS A 15 -1.41 13.82 5.45
N ARG A 16 -1.52 14.27 6.72
CA ARG A 16 -1.94 13.42 7.86
C ARG A 16 -3.35 12.86 7.69
N ARG A 17 -4.32 13.67 7.24
CA ARG A 17 -5.69 13.20 6.93
C ARG A 17 -5.69 12.20 5.78
N PHE A 18 -4.92 12.46 4.72
CA PHE A 18 -4.78 11.54 3.59
C PHE A 18 -4.16 10.20 3.99
N LYS A 19 -3.11 10.22 4.83
CA LYS A 19 -2.49 9.01 5.42
C LYS A 19 -3.51 8.16 6.19
N GLN A 20 -4.46 8.77 6.91
CA GLN A 20 -5.57 8.05 7.57
C GLN A 20 -6.57 7.45 6.57
N GLN A 21 -6.75 8.05 5.40
CA GLN A 21 -7.68 7.63 4.34
C GLN A 21 -7.01 6.79 3.23
N GLN A 22 -5.72 6.45 3.37
CA GLN A 22 -4.90 5.81 2.33
C GLN A 22 -5.50 4.50 1.81
N PHE A 23 -6.09 3.66 2.67
CA PHE A 23 -6.77 2.44 2.24
C PHE A 23 -8.03 2.71 1.40
N ILE A 24 -8.78 3.78 1.71
CA ILE A 24 -9.96 4.19 0.93
C ILE A 24 -9.52 4.67 -0.46
N PHE A 25 -8.42 5.44 -0.52
CA PHE A 25 -7.79 5.89 -1.77
C PHE A 25 -7.33 4.71 -2.65
N ILE A 26 -6.63 3.73 -2.07
CA ILE A 26 -6.18 2.52 -2.76
C ILE A 26 -7.39 1.75 -3.31
N SER A 27 -8.42 1.50 -2.50
CA SER A 27 -9.63 0.79 -2.94
C SER A 27 -10.40 1.55 -4.04
N ALA A 28 -10.37 2.89 -4.04
CA ALA A 28 -10.94 3.70 -5.12
C ALA A 28 -10.13 3.56 -6.42
N LEU A 29 -8.79 3.54 -6.35
CA LEU A 29 -7.93 3.27 -7.52
C LEU A 29 -8.12 1.86 -8.08
N GLU A 30 -8.25 0.85 -7.21
CA GLU A 30 -8.53 -0.54 -7.61
C GLU A 30 -9.84 -0.65 -8.42
N ARG A 31 -10.92 -0.06 -7.92
CA ARG A 31 -12.21 0.01 -8.62
C ARG A 31 -12.11 0.80 -9.94
N ALA A 32 -11.44 1.95 -9.94
CA ALA A 32 -11.33 2.77 -11.14
C ALA A 32 -10.50 2.08 -12.23
N LYS A 33 -9.41 1.38 -11.87
CA LYS A 33 -8.63 0.54 -12.80
C LYS A 33 -9.41 -0.64 -13.34
N GLU A 34 -10.27 -1.25 -12.52
CA GLU A 34 -11.18 -2.30 -12.97
C GLU A 34 -12.15 -1.77 -14.03
N GLN A 35 -12.73 -0.58 -13.85
CA GLN A 35 -13.55 0.08 -14.86
C GLN A 35 -12.75 0.52 -16.10
N ALA A 36 -11.47 0.87 -15.95
CA ALA A 36 -10.58 1.22 -17.06
C ALA A 36 -9.98 0.00 -17.80
N GLN A 37 -10.21 -1.23 -17.30
CA GLN A 37 -9.58 -2.48 -17.78
C GLN A 37 -8.04 -2.52 -17.64
N GLU A 38 -7.43 -1.59 -16.90
CA GLU A 38 -5.97 -1.42 -16.72
C GLU A 38 -5.41 -2.23 -15.51
N ARG A 39 -6.09 -3.29 -15.05
CA ARG A 39 -5.81 -4.00 -13.77
C ARG A 39 -4.33 -4.34 -13.54
N THR A 40 -3.64 -4.87 -14.55
CA THR A 40 -2.27 -5.41 -14.45
C THR A 40 -1.15 -4.36 -14.52
N GLN A 41 -1.47 -3.09 -14.75
CA GLN A 41 -0.45 -2.03 -14.84
C GLN A 41 -0.35 -1.22 -13.53
N PRO A 42 0.85 -0.76 -13.14
CA PRO A 42 0.97 0.20 -12.04
C PRO A 42 0.38 1.55 -12.44
N VAL A 43 -0.09 2.31 -11.44
CA VAL A 43 -0.45 3.72 -11.64
C VAL A 43 0.85 4.51 -11.81
N ARG A 44 1.04 5.10 -12.99
CA ARG A 44 2.29 5.72 -13.40
C ARG A 44 2.33 7.23 -13.25
N THR A 45 1.22 7.94 -13.43
CA THR A 45 1.23 9.42 -13.45
C THR A 45 0.06 10.01 -12.67
N VAL A 46 0.18 11.27 -12.26
CA VAL A 46 -0.91 12.01 -11.59
C VAL A 46 -2.07 12.23 -12.57
N THR A 47 -1.76 12.50 -13.84
CA THR A 47 -2.77 12.60 -14.91
C THR A 47 -3.57 11.30 -15.07
N GLN A 48 -2.96 10.12 -14.89
CA GLN A 48 -3.68 8.84 -14.90
C GLN A 48 -4.71 8.75 -13.75
N VAL A 49 -4.37 9.26 -12.55
CA VAL A 49 -5.33 9.36 -11.43
C VAL A 49 -6.49 10.30 -11.76
N GLN A 50 -6.21 11.44 -12.41
CA GLN A 50 -7.23 12.38 -12.88
C GLN A 50 -8.12 11.77 -13.97
N LYS A 51 -7.55 11.02 -14.92
CA LYS A 51 -8.28 10.26 -15.94
C LYS A 51 -9.22 9.24 -15.28
N TYR A 52 -8.73 8.45 -14.33
CA TYR A 52 -9.56 7.52 -13.56
C TYR A 52 -10.73 8.22 -12.87
N MET A 53 -10.47 9.30 -12.13
CA MET A 53 -11.50 10.09 -11.43
C MET A 53 -12.58 10.66 -12.37
N THR A 54 -12.21 11.07 -13.58
CA THR A 54 -13.11 11.77 -14.52
C THR A 54 -13.83 10.84 -15.49
N GLN A 55 -13.21 9.72 -15.89
CA GLN A 55 -13.71 8.82 -16.94
C GLN A 55 -14.13 7.43 -16.43
N HIS A 56 -13.64 7.01 -15.26
CA HIS A 56 -13.78 5.62 -14.77
C HIS A 56 -14.31 5.50 -13.32
N CYS A 57 -14.72 6.60 -12.69
CA CYS A 57 -15.30 6.60 -11.34
C CYS A 57 -16.79 6.98 -11.33
N ASN A 58 -17.65 5.97 -11.10
CA ASN A 58 -19.10 6.17 -10.92
C ASN A 58 -19.49 6.44 -9.44
N SER A 59 -18.61 6.12 -8.48
CA SER A 59 -18.84 6.33 -7.04
C SER A 59 -18.47 7.76 -6.63
N ALA A 60 -19.40 8.47 -5.99
CA ALA A 60 -19.14 9.80 -5.46
C ALA A 60 -18.05 9.78 -4.37
N THR A 61 -18.04 8.76 -3.50
CA THR A 61 -17.01 8.56 -2.48
C THR A 61 -15.62 8.39 -3.09
N ASP A 62 -15.53 7.61 -4.17
CA ASP A 62 -14.26 7.37 -4.88
C ASP A 62 -13.76 8.65 -5.54
N ARG A 63 -14.66 9.41 -6.19
CA ARG A 63 -14.32 10.73 -6.76
C ARG A 63 -13.83 11.69 -5.69
N THR A 64 -14.45 11.72 -4.50
CA THR A 64 -14.01 12.59 -3.40
C THR A 64 -12.60 12.26 -2.91
N ILE A 65 -12.27 10.98 -2.70
CA ILE A 65 -10.93 10.63 -2.21
C ILE A 65 -9.83 10.79 -3.28
N LEU A 66 -10.15 10.53 -4.56
CA LEU A 66 -9.22 10.83 -5.66
C LEU A 66 -9.03 12.34 -5.85
N ALA A 67 -10.10 13.14 -5.74
CA ALA A 67 -10.01 14.60 -5.77
C ALA A 67 -9.16 15.14 -4.63
N PHE A 68 -9.29 14.60 -3.41
CA PHE A 68 -8.50 15.02 -2.26
C PHE A 68 -6.99 14.74 -2.44
N PHE A 69 -6.63 13.63 -3.09
CA PHE A 69 -5.24 13.38 -3.51
C PHE A 69 -4.74 14.43 -4.51
N LEU A 70 -5.51 14.72 -5.57
CA LEU A 70 -5.14 15.73 -6.58
C LEU A 70 -5.03 17.14 -5.97
N GLU A 71 -5.89 17.47 -5.00
CA GLU A 71 -5.85 18.71 -4.23
C GLU A 71 -4.55 18.82 -3.42
N ILE A 72 -4.09 17.73 -2.80
CA ILE A 72 -2.80 17.68 -2.09
C ILE A 72 -1.62 17.84 -3.05
N VAL A 73 -1.64 17.20 -4.23
CA VAL A 73 -0.59 17.39 -5.25
C VAL A 73 -0.59 18.84 -5.79
N SER A 74 -1.76 19.48 -5.90
CA SER A 74 -1.86 20.91 -6.23
C SER A 74 -1.24 21.79 -5.14
N ASP A 75 -1.51 21.51 -3.87
CA ASP A 75 -0.95 22.27 -2.74
C ASP A 75 0.56 22.06 -2.58
N LEU A 76 1.06 20.83 -2.77
CA LEU A 76 2.49 20.54 -2.87
C LEU A 76 3.16 21.40 -3.95
N ASN A 77 2.54 21.53 -5.14
CA ASN A 77 3.01 22.42 -6.21
C ASN A 77 2.90 23.93 -5.88
N LYS A 78 1.97 24.35 -5.01
CA LYS A 78 1.91 25.75 -4.50
C LYS A 78 3.06 26.01 -3.54
N VAL A 79 3.25 25.14 -2.55
CA VAL A 79 4.35 25.25 -1.57
C VAL A 79 5.71 25.17 -2.26
N LEU A 80 5.89 24.26 -3.22
CA LEU A 80 7.12 24.18 -4.03
C LEU A 80 7.46 25.51 -4.71
N ARG A 81 6.46 26.20 -5.29
CA ARG A 81 6.68 27.52 -5.90
C ARG A 81 7.07 28.57 -4.86
N LEU A 82 6.37 28.63 -3.72
CA LEU A 82 6.69 29.56 -2.63
C LEU A 82 8.10 29.35 -2.07
N VAL A 83 8.51 28.10 -1.84
CA VAL A 83 9.87 27.75 -1.37
C VAL A 83 10.90 28.15 -2.42
N LYS A 84 10.70 27.81 -3.71
CA LYS A 84 11.61 28.21 -4.80
C LYS A 84 11.81 29.73 -4.90
N SER A 85 10.76 30.53 -4.68
CA SER A 85 10.87 31.99 -4.67
C SER A 85 11.59 32.55 -3.43
N CYS A 86 11.69 31.79 -2.33
CA CYS A 86 12.47 32.18 -1.15
C CYS A 86 13.92 31.66 -1.21
N CYS A 87 14.13 30.44 -1.71
CA CYS A 87 15.40 29.72 -1.72
C CYS A 87 15.49 28.85 -2.99
N PRO A 88 16.11 29.32 -4.10
CA PRO A 88 16.07 28.62 -5.39
C PRO A 88 17.08 27.47 -5.54
N SER A 89 18.04 27.32 -4.63
CA SER A 89 19.29 26.58 -4.85
C SER A 89 19.42 25.26 -4.07
N THR A 90 18.51 24.30 -4.27
CA THR A 90 18.68 22.93 -3.74
C THR A 90 18.23 21.86 -4.73
N ASP A 91 18.99 20.77 -4.81
CA ASP A 91 18.66 19.60 -5.65
C ASP A 91 17.37 18.90 -5.20
N ALA A 92 17.02 19.04 -3.91
CA ALA A 92 15.74 18.59 -3.36
C ALA A 92 14.55 19.28 -4.04
N LEU A 93 14.62 20.58 -4.30
CA LEU A 93 13.56 21.33 -5.00
C LEU A 93 13.50 21.01 -6.50
N ALA A 94 14.64 20.70 -7.13
CA ALA A 94 14.68 20.20 -8.50
C ALA A 94 14.01 18.81 -8.59
N THR A 95 14.37 17.90 -7.69
CA THR A 95 13.78 16.55 -7.59
C THR A 95 12.28 16.61 -7.32
N CYS A 96 11.85 17.42 -6.34
CA CYS A 96 10.43 17.61 -6.01
C CYS A 96 9.63 18.17 -7.21
N ASN A 97 10.21 19.07 -8.00
CA ASN A 97 9.58 19.60 -9.21
C ASN A 97 9.37 18.54 -10.31
N VAL A 98 10.32 17.62 -10.48
CA VAL A 98 10.15 16.50 -11.40
C VAL A 98 9.09 15.54 -10.88
N LEU A 99 9.12 15.17 -9.60
CA LEU A 99 8.15 14.23 -9.00
C LEU A 99 6.71 14.75 -9.03
N LEU A 100 6.50 16.05 -8.84
CA LEU A 100 5.16 16.67 -8.80
C LEU A 100 4.60 17.07 -10.18
N HIS A 101 5.36 16.89 -11.26
CA HIS A 101 4.90 17.16 -12.62
C HIS A 101 3.84 16.11 -13.05
N PRO A 102 2.70 16.50 -13.64
CA PRO A 102 1.56 15.59 -13.82
C PRO A 102 1.83 14.30 -14.61
N GLU A 103 2.71 14.38 -15.61
CA GLU A 103 3.11 13.27 -16.50
C GLU A 103 4.33 12.47 -16.04
N SER A 104 4.93 12.81 -14.90
CA SER A 104 6.12 12.09 -14.43
C SER A 104 5.79 10.67 -13.99
N ASP A 105 6.65 9.71 -14.37
CA ASP A 105 6.49 8.31 -13.98
C ASP A 105 6.86 8.11 -12.50
N ILE A 106 5.84 7.98 -11.65
CA ILE A 106 5.96 7.69 -10.22
C ILE A 106 5.81 6.19 -9.92
N SER A 107 5.68 5.31 -10.92
CA SER A 107 5.41 3.88 -10.71
C SER A 107 6.47 3.15 -9.88
N GLN A 108 7.74 3.59 -9.98
CA GLN A 108 8.88 3.07 -9.22
C GLN A 108 9.12 3.78 -7.89
N LEU A 109 8.38 4.85 -7.58
CA LEU A 109 8.60 5.66 -6.40
C LEU A 109 8.24 4.87 -5.12
N ARG A 110 9.17 4.76 -4.17
CA ARG A 110 8.95 4.05 -2.91
C ARG A 110 9.47 4.91 -1.76
N ALA A 111 8.55 5.40 -0.93
CA ALA A 111 8.92 6.03 0.33
C ALA A 111 9.56 4.98 1.24
N GLN A 112 10.63 5.36 1.92
CA GLN A 112 11.28 4.54 2.94
C GLN A 112 10.93 5.09 4.33
N TYR A 113 11.52 4.50 5.37
CA TYR A 113 11.35 4.91 6.76
C TYR A 113 11.45 6.45 6.92
N PRO A 114 10.52 7.13 7.63
CA PRO A 114 9.54 6.58 8.58
C PRO A 114 8.15 6.24 7.98
N HIS A 115 7.99 6.13 6.66
CA HIS A 115 6.69 5.95 6.00
C HIS A 115 6.21 4.49 5.93
N ASP A 116 6.34 3.76 7.04
CA ASP A 116 6.16 2.31 7.13
C ASP A 116 4.72 1.82 6.84
N GLU A 117 3.70 2.69 6.81
CA GLU A 117 2.38 2.34 6.28
C GLU A 117 2.42 1.85 4.84
N ILE A 118 3.36 2.34 4.02
CA ILE A 118 3.54 1.94 2.63
C ILE A 118 4.24 0.57 2.56
N LEU A 119 5.09 0.26 3.54
CA LEU A 119 5.71 -1.05 3.71
C LEU A 119 4.72 -2.12 4.21
N ARG A 120 3.68 -1.71 4.96
CA ARG A 120 2.57 -2.57 5.42
C ARG A 120 1.52 -2.89 4.34
N LEU A 121 1.60 -2.27 3.16
CA LEU A 121 0.78 -2.67 2.01
C LEU A 121 1.17 -4.08 1.53
N SER A 122 0.21 -4.81 0.96
CA SER A 122 0.53 -6.10 0.32
C SER A 122 1.55 -5.92 -0.81
N CYS A 123 2.33 -6.94 -1.14
CA CYS A 123 3.31 -6.86 -2.23
C CYS A 123 2.67 -6.42 -3.55
N GLU A 124 1.48 -6.96 -3.87
CA GLU A 124 0.70 -6.60 -5.05
C GLU A 124 0.23 -5.14 -5.01
N THR A 125 -0.38 -4.71 -3.89
CA THR A 125 -0.80 -3.32 -3.67
C THR A 125 0.37 -2.35 -3.79
N ARG A 126 1.53 -2.69 -3.23
CA ARG A 126 2.76 -1.89 -3.30
C ARG A 126 3.32 -1.82 -4.73
N ASN A 127 3.21 -2.90 -5.51
CA ASN A 127 3.68 -2.92 -6.90
C ASN A 127 2.80 -2.06 -7.82
N TYR A 128 1.47 -2.05 -7.61
CA TYR A 128 0.56 -1.26 -8.46
C TYR A 128 0.31 0.18 -7.98
N TYR A 129 0.32 0.43 -6.67
CA TYR A 129 -0.08 1.71 -6.07
C TYR A 129 0.98 2.33 -5.17
N GLY A 130 2.05 1.60 -4.82
CA GLY A 130 3.13 2.12 -3.97
C GLY A 130 3.74 3.42 -4.51
N GLY A 131 3.79 3.58 -5.83
CA GLY A 131 4.23 4.80 -6.52
C GLY A 131 3.43 6.04 -6.14
N VAL A 132 2.15 6.04 -6.53
CA VAL A 132 1.21 7.13 -6.25
C VAL A 132 1.01 7.38 -4.75
N VAL A 133 1.06 6.34 -3.92
CA VAL A 133 0.95 6.46 -2.46
C VAL A 133 2.23 7.06 -1.84
N SER A 134 3.41 6.82 -2.43
CA SER A 134 4.69 7.39 -1.97
C SER A 134 4.90 8.85 -2.36
N LEU A 135 4.18 9.37 -3.35
CA LEU A 135 4.37 10.73 -3.86
C LEU A 135 4.17 11.80 -2.77
N VAL A 136 3.08 11.70 -2.01
CA VAL A 136 2.71 12.68 -0.98
C VAL A 136 3.76 12.78 0.14
N PRO A 137 4.18 11.69 0.82
CA PRO A 137 5.19 11.79 1.87
C PRO A 137 6.55 12.26 1.35
N LEU A 138 7.03 11.73 0.21
CA LEU A 138 8.34 12.12 -0.31
C LEU A 138 8.40 13.57 -0.78
N ALA A 139 7.35 14.07 -1.43
CA ALA A 139 7.29 15.47 -1.83
C ALA A 139 7.23 16.40 -0.60
N LEU A 140 6.56 15.99 0.48
CA LEU A 140 6.54 16.73 1.75
C LEU A 140 7.93 16.76 2.39
N ASP A 141 8.62 15.62 2.49
CA ASP A 141 9.97 15.54 3.07
C ASP A 141 10.99 16.40 2.29
N LEU A 142 10.91 16.41 0.96
CA LEU A 142 11.76 17.25 0.09
C LEU A 142 11.49 18.76 0.28
N LEU A 143 10.24 19.14 0.56
CA LEU A 143 9.89 20.54 0.85
C LEU A 143 10.32 20.96 2.25
N SER A 144 10.12 20.08 3.25
CA SER A 144 10.54 20.34 4.63
C SER A 144 12.06 20.42 4.76
N SER A 145 12.82 19.54 4.10
CA SER A 145 14.29 19.57 4.09
C SER A 145 14.89 20.74 3.28
N ALA A 146 14.16 21.26 2.29
CA ALA A 146 14.54 22.49 1.58
C ALA A 146 14.16 23.78 2.33
N SER A 147 13.35 23.71 3.39
CA SER A 147 13.07 24.84 4.27
C SER A 147 14.19 24.99 5.31
N PRO A 148 14.64 26.22 5.66
CA PRO A 148 15.71 26.39 6.63
C PRO A 148 15.33 25.86 8.01
N PRO A 149 16.19 25.05 8.68
CA PRO A 149 15.98 24.67 10.06
C PRO A 149 16.19 25.89 10.97
N GLU A 150 15.13 26.38 11.62
CA GLU A 150 15.31 27.31 12.75
C GLU A 150 15.87 26.58 13.96
N GLY A 151 16.83 27.23 14.63
CA GLY A 151 17.80 26.61 15.50
C GLY A 151 17.22 25.77 16.65
N THR A 152 17.67 24.51 16.69
CA THR A 152 17.90 23.86 17.98
C THR A 152 19.01 24.62 18.72
N PRO A 153 18.84 25.01 20.00
CA PRO A 153 19.97 25.31 20.86
C PRO A 153 20.75 24.00 21.07
N SER A 154 21.81 23.82 20.27
CA SER A 154 22.72 22.68 20.37
C SER A 154 23.51 22.77 21.66
N LEU A 155 23.01 22.12 22.73
CA LEU A 155 23.77 21.94 23.95
C LEU A 155 24.79 20.81 23.76
N SER A 156 26.04 21.24 23.57
CA SER A 156 27.27 20.54 23.91
C SER A 156 27.75 19.42 22.97
N LEU A 157 28.65 19.78 22.06
CA LEU A 157 29.86 18.97 21.86
C LEU A 157 30.83 19.23 23.03
N VAL A 158 31.35 18.18 23.64
CA VAL A 158 32.65 18.22 24.34
C VAL A 158 33.56 17.15 23.72
N PRO A 159 34.71 17.51 23.13
CA PRO A 159 35.68 16.54 22.63
C PRO A 159 36.86 16.33 23.60
N THR A 160 37.57 15.21 23.39
CA THR A 160 38.98 14.92 23.80
C THR A 160 39.20 14.30 25.20
N ALA A 161 39.53 13.00 25.23
CA ALA A 161 40.88 12.49 25.55
C ALA A 161 40.93 10.94 25.62
N VAL A 162 42.05 10.34 25.19
CA VAL A 162 42.41 8.90 25.34
C VAL A 162 43.88 8.84 25.82
N PRO A 163 44.22 7.96 26.78
CA PRO A 163 45.16 6.85 26.51
C PRO A 163 44.62 5.49 27.06
N THR A 164 44.78 4.30 26.45
CA THR A 164 46.01 3.53 26.15
C THR A 164 46.75 3.11 27.44
N ALA A 165 47.03 1.84 27.80
CA ALA A 165 46.69 0.49 27.32
C ALA A 165 46.99 -0.54 28.45
N THR A 166 46.57 -1.82 28.31
CA THR A 166 47.46 -3.04 28.27
C THR A 166 46.62 -4.35 28.30
N ALA A 167 47.07 -5.41 27.62
CA ALA A 167 46.43 -6.74 27.48
C ALA A 167 47.26 -7.85 28.23
N PRO A 168 47.07 -9.20 28.10
CA PRO A 168 46.10 -10.01 27.34
C PRO A 168 45.47 -11.24 28.09
N ALA A 169 44.77 -12.08 27.30
CA ALA A 169 43.96 -13.29 27.57
C ALA A 169 44.62 -14.48 28.35
N PRO A 170 43.86 -15.56 28.72
CA PRO A 170 43.42 -16.59 27.75
C PRO A 170 41.99 -17.20 27.95
N ILE A 171 41.59 -18.04 26.99
CA ILE A 171 40.28 -18.72 26.81
C ILE A 171 40.32 -20.18 27.35
N PRO A 172 39.19 -20.76 27.79
CA PRO A 172 38.85 -22.15 27.44
C PRO A 172 37.46 -22.35 26.77
N ALA A 173 37.26 -23.55 26.23
CA ALA A 173 36.24 -23.94 25.23
C ALA A 173 34.93 -24.56 25.84
N PRO A 174 33.92 -25.00 25.04
CA PRO A 174 32.49 -24.98 25.45
C PRO A 174 31.80 -26.32 25.83
N THR A 175 30.55 -26.18 26.29
CA THR A 175 29.42 -27.19 26.34
C THR A 175 29.53 -28.33 27.39
N PRO A 176 28.42 -28.99 27.85
CA PRO A 176 27.15 -29.22 27.15
C PRO A 176 25.81 -28.97 27.91
N THR A 177 24.73 -29.05 27.12
CA THR A 177 23.29 -29.04 27.46
C THR A 177 22.82 -30.25 28.29
N PRO A 178 21.77 -30.08 29.12
CA PRO A 178 20.75 -31.12 29.32
C PRO A 178 19.34 -30.66 28.87
N ALA A 179 18.48 -31.63 28.53
CA ALA A 179 17.19 -31.42 27.86
C ALA A 179 15.97 -31.70 28.79
N PRO A 180 14.75 -32.03 28.30
CA PRO A 180 13.53 -31.31 28.65
C PRO A 180 12.74 -31.88 29.84
N THR A 181 11.75 -31.12 30.34
CA THR A 181 10.71 -31.57 31.28
C THR A 181 9.32 -31.54 30.65
N LEU A 182 8.44 -32.43 31.13
CA LEU A 182 7.22 -32.92 30.49
C LEU A 182 5.98 -31.99 30.66
N GLY A 183 4.98 -32.17 29.79
CA GLY A 183 3.61 -31.65 29.97
C GLY A 183 2.82 -32.40 31.07
N PRO A 184 1.50 -32.15 31.27
CA PRO A 184 0.44 -32.10 30.25
C PRO A 184 -0.44 -30.82 30.38
N SER A 185 -1.65 -30.61 29.83
CA SER A 185 -2.64 -31.40 29.07
C SER A 185 -3.56 -30.43 28.26
N PRO A 186 -4.20 -30.82 27.14
CA PRO A 186 -5.00 -29.89 26.34
C PRO A 186 -6.48 -29.79 26.80
N GLU A 187 -6.97 -28.55 27.01
CA GLU A 187 -8.40 -28.30 27.29
C GLU A 187 -9.23 -28.16 26.01
N LYS A 188 -10.50 -28.58 26.08
CA LYS A 188 -11.36 -28.85 24.92
C LYS A 188 -11.96 -27.58 24.33
N ARG A 189 -11.68 -27.29 23.06
CA ARG A 189 -12.43 -26.30 22.25
C ARG A 189 -13.82 -26.86 21.88
N PRO A 190 -14.93 -26.16 22.19
CA PRO A 190 -16.26 -26.58 21.76
C PRO A 190 -16.51 -26.33 20.26
N THR A 191 -17.30 -27.23 19.67
CA THR A 191 -17.81 -27.16 18.29
C THR A 191 -18.88 -26.07 18.12
N PRO A 192 -18.94 -25.39 16.97
CA PRO A 192 -20.07 -24.51 16.64
C PRO A 192 -21.30 -25.34 16.20
N PRO A 193 -22.52 -25.04 16.67
CA PRO A 193 -23.71 -25.69 16.16
C PRO A 193 -24.06 -25.20 14.75
N ARG A 194 -24.35 -26.15 13.86
CA ARG A 194 -25.15 -25.90 12.66
C ARG A 194 -26.56 -25.50 13.11
N SER A 195 -27.15 -24.48 12.50
CA SER A 195 -28.60 -24.28 12.52
C SER A 195 -29.15 -24.29 11.09
N ALA A 196 -30.37 -24.78 10.94
CA ALA A 196 -30.94 -25.21 9.66
C ALA A 196 -31.95 -24.21 9.07
N CYS A 197 -32.42 -24.55 7.88
CA CYS A 197 -33.34 -23.80 7.02
C CYS A 197 -34.57 -23.19 7.72
N SER A 198 -35.06 -22.08 7.18
CA SER A 198 -36.49 -21.75 7.16
C SER A 198 -36.83 -20.99 5.89
N HIS A 199 -37.84 -21.45 5.16
CA HIS A 199 -38.35 -20.78 3.97
C HIS A 199 -39.27 -19.62 4.35
N GLY A 200 -39.03 -18.43 3.80
CA GLY A 200 -39.97 -17.30 3.83
C GLY A 200 -40.47 -17.02 2.42
N THR A 201 -41.73 -17.35 2.13
CA THR A 201 -42.33 -17.19 0.79
C THR A 201 -43.25 -15.98 0.72
N SER A 202 -43.28 -15.31 -0.44
CA SER A 202 -44.34 -14.36 -0.86
C SER A 202 -44.47 -13.07 -0.02
N LYS A 203 -44.99 -11.95 -0.53
CA LYS A 203 -45.85 -11.73 -1.72
C LYS A 203 -45.63 -10.31 -2.25
N LYS A 204 -45.69 -10.13 -3.57
CA LYS A 204 -45.68 -8.81 -4.25
C LYS A 204 -47.01 -8.67 -5.00
N PRO A 205 -47.82 -7.60 -4.77
CA PRO A 205 -48.97 -7.33 -5.62
C PRO A 205 -48.55 -6.63 -6.92
N ALA A 206 -49.37 -6.76 -7.95
CA ALA A 206 -49.08 -6.39 -9.33
C ALA A 206 -49.93 -5.22 -9.82
N GLY A 207 -49.59 -4.76 -11.02
CA GLY A 207 -50.39 -3.86 -11.85
C GLY A 207 -49.51 -2.81 -12.55
N ASP A 208 -49.63 -2.52 -13.83
CA ASP A 208 -50.25 -3.20 -14.97
C ASP A 208 -49.95 -2.30 -16.20
N ARG A 209 -49.58 -2.89 -17.35
CA ARG A 209 -49.89 -2.43 -18.74
C ARG A 209 -48.91 -2.96 -19.79
N ARG A 210 -49.41 -3.94 -20.55
CA ARG A 210 -49.53 -3.92 -22.03
C ARG A 210 -48.32 -3.39 -22.83
N ALA A 211 -47.40 -4.24 -23.31
CA ALA A 211 -47.48 -5.18 -24.45
C ALA A 211 -47.25 -4.55 -25.85
N GLN A 212 -46.20 -5.01 -26.52
CA GLN A 212 -46.10 -5.20 -27.98
C GLN A 212 -45.28 -6.48 -28.25
N SER A 213 -45.54 -7.15 -29.38
CA SER A 213 -45.06 -8.53 -29.62
C SER A 213 -44.77 -8.80 -31.10
N ALA A 214 -43.53 -9.23 -31.39
CA ALA A 214 -43.08 -10.00 -32.55
C ALA A 214 -41.66 -10.51 -32.18
N ARG A 215 -41.30 -11.82 -32.10
CA ARG A 215 -41.38 -12.93 -33.08
C ARG A 215 -40.73 -12.54 -34.42
N ILE A 216 -39.75 -13.27 -34.97
CA ILE A 216 -39.10 -14.54 -34.57
C ILE A 216 -37.66 -14.54 -35.16
N SER A 217 -36.66 -15.24 -34.60
CA SER A 217 -36.40 -16.64 -34.99
C SER A 217 -35.38 -17.37 -34.06
N ARG A 218 -34.37 -18.04 -34.66
CA ARG A 218 -33.50 -19.16 -34.21
C ARG A 218 -32.25 -19.14 -35.11
N LYS A 219 -31.02 -19.50 -34.70
CA LYS A 219 -30.43 -20.87 -34.63
C LYS A 219 -28.89 -20.67 -34.62
N ALA A 220 -28.01 -21.39 -33.90
CA ALA A 220 -28.11 -22.25 -32.72
C ALA A 220 -26.67 -22.45 -32.13
N ARG A 221 -26.49 -23.32 -31.13
CA ARG A 221 -25.20 -23.72 -30.52
C ARG A 221 -24.27 -24.53 -31.45
N PRO A 222 -22.98 -24.63 -31.11
CA PRO A 222 -22.31 -25.92 -30.99
C PRO A 222 -22.00 -26.29 -29.52
N THR A 223 -22.10 -27.58 -29.23
CA THR A 223 -21.70 -28.18 -27.95
C THR A 223 -20.25 -28.64 -28.08
N CYS A 224 -19.40 -28.36 -27.08
CA CYS A 224 -18.14 -29.08 -26.94
C CYS A 224 -17.98 -29.56 -25.49
N THR A 225 -18.10 -30.87 -25.31
CA THR A 225 -17.82 -31.59 -24.07
C THR A 225 -16.31 -31.74 -23.88
N ALA A 226 -15.78 -31.28 -22.75
CA ALA A 226 -14.48 -31.69 -22.24
C ALA A 226 -14.57 -31.81 -20.72
N ALA A 227 -14.58 -33.04 -20.22
CA ALA A 227 -14.61 -33.32 -18.79
C ALA A 227 -13.20 -33.17 -18.20
N TRP A 228 -13.05 -32.27 -17.24
CA TRP A 228 -11.87 -32.24 -16.37
C TRP A 228 -12.26 -32.80 -15.00
N GLN A 229 -11.97 -34.08 -14.79
CA GLN A 229 -11.95 -34.69 -13.46
C GLN A 229 -10.53 -34.69 -12.87
N ALA A 230 -10.47 -35.04 -11.59
CA ALA A 230 -9.28 -35.41 -10.81
C ALA A 230 -8.35 -34.27 -10.32
N GLY A 231 -8.53 -33.95 -9.03
CA GLY A 231 -7.44 -34.06 -8.06
C GLY A 231 -6.28 -33.06 -8.15
N ARG A 232 -6.37 -32.00 -7.34
CA ARG A 232 -5.15 -31.34 -6.84
C ARG A 232 -4.40 -32.34 -5.93
N PRO A 233 -3.12 -32.67 -6.17
CA PRO A 233 -2.33 -33.38 -5.17
C PRO A 233 -2.14 -32.48 -3.95
N ALA A 234 -2.36 -33.03 -2.76
CA ALA A 234 -2.06 -32.33 -1.52
C ALA A 234 -0.54 -32.11 -1.42
N TRP A 235 -0.13 -30.88 -1.07
CA TRP A 235 1.26 -30.51 -0.90
C TRP A 235 1.89 -31.33 0.23
N ARG A 236 3.00 -32.04 -0.04
CA ARG A 236 3.81 -32.73 0.97
C ARG A 236 5.10 -31.93 1.21
N PRO A 237 5.49 -31.64 2.46
CA PRO A 237 6.82 -31.11 2.75
C PRO A 237 7.91 -32.15 2.40
N PRO A 238 9.13 -31.73 2.05
CA PRO A 238 10.26 -32.64 1.84
C PRO A 238 10.57 -33.40 3.14
N GLY A 239 10.61 -34.73 3.07
CA GLY A 239 11.04 -35.58 4.18
C GLY A 239 12.56 -35.62 4.29
N ASN A 240 13.08 -35.48 5.52
CA ASN A 240 14.50 -35.68 5.81
C ASN A 240 14.94 -37.11 5.46
N THR A 241 15.81 -37.25 4.46
CA THR A 241 16.54 -38.50 4.20
C THR A 241 17.84 -38.53 5.01
N THR A 242 17.74 -38.85 6.31
CA THR A 242 18.92 -39.22 7.11
C THR A 242 19.41 -40.60 6.69
N ASN A 243 20.38 -40.64 5.77
CA ASN A 243 21.14 -41.86 5.48
C ASN A 243 21.94 -42.26 6.73
N LYS A 244 21.67 -43.45 7.27
CA LYS A 244 22.63 -44.15 8.14
C LYS A 244 23.67 -44.84 7.25
N PRO A 245 24.98 -44.71 7.51
CA PRO A 245 25.96 -45.61 6.92
C PRO A 245 25.77 -47.02 7.50
N SER A 246 25.74 -48.02 6.64
CA SER A 246 25.90 -49.42 7.06
C SER A 246 27.36 -49.67 7.42
N ALA A 247 27.59 -50.42 8.48
CA ALA A 247 28.95 -50.84 8.85
C ALA A 247 29.47 -51.90 7.87
N TYR A 248 30.75 -51.77 7.50
CA TYR A 248 31.73 -52.83 7.25
C TYR A 248 33.14 -52.25 7.44
#